data_AF-A0A7J2L3Y1-F1
#
_entry.id   AF-A0A7J2L3Y1-F1
#
_cell.length_a   1.000
_cell.length_b   1.000
_cell.length_c   1.000
_cell.angle_alpha   90.00
_cell.angle_beta   90.00
_cell.angle_gamma   90.00
#
_symmetry.space_group_name_H-M   'P 1'
#
loop_
_entity.id
_entity.type
_entity.pdbx_description
1 polymer ?
#
loop_
_entity_poly.entity_id
_entity_poly.type
_entity_poly.pdbx_seq_one_letter_code
_entity_poly.pdbx_strand_id
1 'polypeptide(L)' 'MWGVVSVSEVLALTGNEAVAWGVRLSRVEVVAAYPITPQTVIVEKLSEWVEGGELDAEYIRVESEHSAMSAVIGASA' A
#
# COMPACT_ATOMS: atom_id res chain seq x y z
N MET A 1 11.16 -14.83 32.65
CA MET A 1 10.89 -13.37 32.80
C MET A 1 10.27 -12.93 31.48
N TRP A 2 8.94 -12.96 31.39
CA TRP A 2 8.22 -12.62 30.16
C TRP A 2 8.13 -11.08 30.10
N GLY A 3 8.93 -10.50 29.21
CA GLY A 3 9.02 -9.06 29.04
C GLY A 3 7.77 -8.51 28.37
N VAL A 4 7.15 -7.56 29.07
CA VAL A 4 6.46 -6.36 28.58
C VAL A 4 5.54 -6.53 27.36
N VAL A 5 4.23 -6.45 27.64
CA VAL A 5 3.18 -6.23 26.64
C VAL A 5 3.48 -4.96 25.85
N SER A 6 3.69 -5.09 24.54
CA SER A 6 3.81 -3.96 23.61
C SER A 6 2.47 -3.23 23.51
N VAL A 7 2.47 -1.92 23.73
CA VAL A 7 1.30 -1.08 23.44
C VAL A 7 1.23 -0.90 21.93
N SER A 8 0.25 -1.54 21.29
CA SER A 8 -0.08 -1.27 19.89
C SER A 8 -0.62 0.15 19.76
N GLU A 9 -0.03 0.98 18.89
CA GLU A 9 -0.52 2.32 18.61
C GLU A 9 -1.94 2.27 18.03
N VAL A 10 -2.86 3.07 18.60
CA VAL A 10 -4.21 3.26 18.06
C VAL A 10 -4.22 4.51 17.21
N LEU A 11 -4.37 4.35 15.91
CA LEU A 11 -4.40 5.45 14.95
C LEU A 11 -5.84 5.80 14.58
N ALA A 12 -6.18 7.10 14.58
CA ALA A 12 -7.42 7.58 14.00
C ALA A 12 -7.19 7.82 12.50
N LEU A 13 -7.70 6.91 11.68
CA LEU A 13 -7.48 6.88 10.23
C LEU A 13 -8.80 7.07 9.47
N THR A 14 -8.73 7.71 8.31
CA THR A 14 -9.76 7.57 7.27
C THR A 14 -9.75 6.15 6.70
N GLY A 15 -10.81 5.78 5.98
CA GLY A 15 -10.89 4.46 5.33
C GLY A 15 -9.74 4.24 4.32
N ASN A 16 -9.40 5.25 3.53
CA ASN A 16 -8.30 5.17 2.57
C ASN A 16 -6.95 4.96 3.26
N GLU A 17 -6.66 5.75 4.31
CA GLU A 17 -5.41 5.58 5.07
C GLU A 17 -5.35 4.19 5.70
N ALA A 18 -6.47 3.67 6.25
CA ALA A 18 -6.54 2.32 6.79
C ALA A 18 -6.23 1.25 5.74
N VAL A 19 -6.70 1.40 4.49
CA VAL A 19 -6.36 0.50 3.39
C VAL A 19 -4.87 0.59 3.06
N ALA A 20 -4.30 1.79 2.95
CA ALA A 20 -2.88 1.96 2.68
C ALA A 20 -2.02 1.28 3.76
N TRP A 21 -2.37 1.47 5.04
CA TRP A 21 -1.74 0.76 6.16
C TRP A 21 -1.87 -0.75 6.04
N GLY A 22 -3.05 -1.26 5.66
CA GLY A 22 -3.27 -2.68 5.43
C GLY A 22 -2.36 -3.25 4.34
N VAL A 23 -2.21 -2.53 3.22
CA VAL A 23 -1.29 -2.91 2.12
C VAL A 23 0.15 -2.93 2.61
N ARG A 24 0.61 -1.89 3.31
CA ARG A 24 1.98 -1.81 3.85
C ARG A 24 2.27 -2.94 4.84
N LEU A 25 1.35 -3.19 5.78
CA LEU A 25 1.48 -4.25 6.79
C LEU A 25 1.44 -5.65 6.16
N SER A 26 0.82 -5.80 5.00
CA SER A 26 0.81 -7.04 4.21
C SER A 26 2.14 -7.31 3.49
N ARG A 27 3.09 -6.35 3.49
CA ARG A 27 4.41 -6.48 2.86
C ARG A 27 4.32 -6.88 1.39
N VAL A 28 3.45 -6.20 0.65
CA VAL A 28 3.36 -6.39 -0.80
C VAL A 28 4.69 -6.01 -1.45
N GLU A 29 5.11 -6.78 -2.44
CA GLU A 29 6.37 -6.55 -3.18
C GLU A 29 6.15 -5.73 -4.46
N VAL A 30 4.90 -5.64 -4.94
CA VAL A 30 4.53 -4.88 -6.15
C VAL A 30 3.21 -4.13 -5.91
N VAL A 31 3.18 -2.86 -6.30
CA VAL A 31 2.00 -1.99 -6.33
C VAL A 31 1.82 -1.45 -7.75
N ALA A 32 0.78 -1.87 -8.46
CA ALA A 32 0.39 -1.27 -9.73
C ALA A 32 -0.80 -0.34 -9.53
N ALA A 33 -0.65 0.94 -9.90
CA ALA A 33 -1.59 1.99 -9.49
C ALA A 33 -2.02 2.90 -10.64
N TYR A 34 -3.33 3.15 -10.71
CA TYR A 34 -3.95 4.20 -11.50
C TYR A 34 -4.79 5.09 -10.57
N PRO A 35 -4.55 6.42 -10.53
CA PRO A 35 -5.27 7.30 -9.62
C PRO A 35 -6.68 7.61 -10.14
N ILE A 36 -7.71 7.31 -9.32
CA ILE A 36 -9.10 7.74 -9.54
C ILE A 36 -9.76 8.15 -8.22
N THR A 37 -10.51 9.25 -8.24
CA THR A 37 -11.22 9.72 -7.03
C THR A 37 -12.35 8.75 -6.65
N PRO A 38 -12.58 8.47 -5.35
CA PRO A 38 -11.91 9.01 -4.16
C PRO A 38 -10.71 8.18 -3.65
N GLN A 39 -10.31 7.13 -4.38
CA GLN A 39 -9.28 6.17 -3.99
C GLN A 39 -7.86 6.76 -4.04
N THR A 40 -7.64 7.85 -4.79
CA THR A 40 -6.35 8.49 -5.05
C THR A 40 -5.43 8.58 -3.82
N VAL A 41 -5.97 8.90 -2.64
CA VAL A 41 -5.21 9.01 -1.38
C VAL A 41 -4.46 7.72 -1.03
N ILE A 42 -5.02 6.55 -1.33
CA ILE A 42 -4.39 5.25 -1.07
C ILE A 42 -3.10 5.12 -1.89
N VAL A 43 -3.19 5.37 -3.20
CA VAL A 43 -2.06 5.19 -4.11
C VAL A 43 -1.00 6.27 -3.96
N GLU A 44 -1.41 7.51 -3.65
CA GLU A 44 -0.47 8.57 -3.23
C GLU A 44 0.32 8.13 -2.00
N LYS A 45 -0.35 7.64 -0.95
CA LYS A 45 0.32 7.22 0.29
C LYS A 45 1.27 6.04 0.09
N LEU A 46 0.87 5.08 -0.74
CA LEU A 46 1.74 3.95 -1.09
C LEU A 46 2.96 4.42 -1.89
N SER A 47 2.80 5.36 -2.82
CA SER A 47 3.94 5.91 -3.58
C SER A 47 4.94 6.63 -2.67
N GLU A 48 4.47 7.43 -1.70
CA GLU A 48 5.32 8.08 -0.70
C GLU A 48 6.16 7.06 0.08
N TRP A 49 5.53 5.98 0.55
CA TRP A 49 6.25 4.97 1.33
C TRP A 49 7.23 4.16 0.50
N VAL A 50 6.91 3.85 -0.76
CA VAL A 50 7.86 3.18 -1.65
C VAL A 50 9.05 4.08 -1.96
N GLU A 51 8.80 5.33 -2.37
CA GLU A 51 9.87 6.30 -2.66
C GLU A 51 10.72 6.62 -1.43
N GLY A 52 10.12 6.61 -0.23
CA GLY A 52 10.81 6.80 1.05
C GLY A 52 11.52 5.57 1.62
N GLY A 53 11.42 4.39 0.98
CA GLY A 53 11.98 3.13 1.49
C GLY A 53 11.26 2.58 2.74
N GLU A 54 10.08 3.10 3.05
CA GLU A 54 9.21 2.69 4.15
C GLU A 54 8.36 1.45 3.83
N LEU A 55 8.20 1.16 2.53
CA LEU A 55 7.63 -0.04 1.95
C LEU A 55 8.58 -0.53 0.84
N ASP A 56 9.18 -1.71 1.04
CA ASP A 56 10.06 -2.33 0.05
C ASP A 56 9.22 -3.02 -1.04
N ALA A 57 8.84 -2.24 -2.06
CA ALA A 57 8.01 -2.70 -3.16
C ALA A 57 8.34 -1.95 -4.46
N GLU A 58 8.03 -2.54 -5.61
CA GLU A 58 8.03 -1.85 -6.89
C GLU A 58 6.71 -1.11 -7.11
N TYR A 59 6.77 0.20 -7.36
CA TYR A 59 5.59 1.01 -7.65
C TYR A 59 5.46 1.31 -9.15
N ILE A 60 4.47 0.70 -9.79
CA ILE A 60 4.22 0.79 -11.24
C ILE A 60 3.05 1.75 -11.49
N ARG A 61 3.34 2.86 -12.19
CA ARG A 61 2.30 3.77 -12.70
C ARG A 61 1.75 3.20 -14.01
N VAL A 62 0.52 2.71 -13.98
CA VAL A 62 -0.15 2.10 -15.15
C VAL A 62 -1.06 3.11 -15.84
N GLU A 63 -1.55 2.77 -17.04
CA GLU A 63 -2.42 3.64 -17.85
C GLU A 63 -3.92 3.52 -17.54
N SER A 64 -4.36 2.45 -16.85
CA SER A 64 -5.77 2.21 -16.49
C SER A 64 -5.90 1.19 -15.35
N GLU A 65 -7.09 1.05 -14.75
CA GLU A 65 -7.37 0.02 -13.74
C GLU A 65 -7.30 -1.40 -14.31
N HIS A 66 -7.64 -1.60 -15.59
CA HIS A 66 -7.50 -2.90 -16.26
C HIS A 66 -6.01 -3.31 -16.35
N SER A 67 -5.16 -2.34 -16.65
CA SER A 67 -3.71 -2.53 -16.71
C SER A 67 -3.12 -2.75 -15.32
N ALA A 68 -3.66 -2.10 -14.28
CA ALA A 68 -3.29 -2.37 -12.88
C ALA A 68 -3.53 -3.84 -12.53
N MET A 69 -4.72 -4.36 -12.84
CA MET A 69 -5.07 -5.75 -12.57
C MET A 69 -4.21 -6.74 -13.36
N SER A 70 -3.97 -6.45 -14.64
CA SER A 70 -3.09 -7.26 -15.49
C SER A 70 -1.67 -7.33 -14.95
N ALA A 71 -1.13 -6.21 -14.47
CA ALA A 71 0.21 -6.13 -13.89
C ALA A 71 0.33 -6.95 -12.60
N VAL A 72 -0.61 -6.81 -11.65
CA VAL A 72 -0.53 -7.57 -10.37
C VAL A 72 -0.77 -9.06 -10.55
N ILE A 73 -1.57 -9.48 -11.54
CA ILE A 73 -1.70 -10.91 -11.90
C ILE A 73 -0.37 -11.44 -12.42
N GLY A 74 0.31 -10.70 -13.30
CA GLY A 74 1.63 -11.07 -13.80
C GLY A 74 2.70 -11.10 -12.71
N ALA A 75 2.67 -10.15 -11.76
CA ALA A 75 3.60 -10.08 -10.65
C ALA A 75 3.42 -11.19 -9.60
N SER A 76 2.23 -11.80 -9.53
CA SER A 76 1.92 -12.87 -8.56
C SER A 76 2.37 -14.26 -9.02
N ALA A 77 2.89 -14.40 -10.24
CA ALA A 77 3.22 -15.69 -10.87
C ALA A 77 4.54 -16.30 -10.39
#